data_AF-A0A8X7Q1R2-F1
#
_entry.id   AF-A0A8X7Q1R2-F1
#
_cell.length_a   1.000
_cell.length_b   1.000
_cell.length_c   1.000
_cell.angle_alpha   90.00
_cell.angle_beta   90.00
_cell.angle_gamma   90.00
#
_symmetry.space_group_name_H-M   'P 1'
#
loop_
_entity.id
_entity.type
_entity.pdbx_description
1 polymer ?
#
loop_
_entity_poly.entity_id
_entity_poly.type
_entity_poly.pdbx_seq_one_letter_code
_entity_poly.pdbx_strand_id
1 'polypeptide(L)'
;MASHSLTLPSSSPTFAPFSSHQILPPSLSTVRFSRPINTKPNHHSLRCSVSIEKEVPETERPFTFLRDSDDDSTHSSSTSVRARFEAMIRGAQDSVCEAIEAVESGPMFKEDVWSRPGGGGGISRVLQDGNVFEKAGVNVSVVYGVMPPEAYRAAKGSASSDQKPGPVPFFAAGVSSVLHPKNPFAPTLHFNYRYFETDAPKDVPGAPRQWWFGGGTDFTPAYIFEDDVKHFHTIQKQACDKFDPSFYPRFKKWCDDYFYIKHRDERRGLGGIFFDDLNDYDQEMLLKFSTECANSVVPAYIPIVEKRKDMEFTEQHKAWQQLRRGRYVEFNLVYDRGTTFGLKTGGRIESILVSLPLSARWEYDHVKTGRGDRGVEAIGCLYQPQGVDIACDEAKKHREKSSTCDDESSWFEACETHEEYAESEVDDESSPVDYGEPDGSFEMVKEEIERLREENKVYSEMVRERDEDKREAIRQMSLAIDILKEENSELKRCVSSVVSQRKVKLEGFWGRLVGNWILPKTDSTSRESS
;
A
#
# COMPACT_ATOMS: atom_id res chain seq x y z
N MET A 1 21.52 -74.49 34.09
CA MET A 1 20.69 -74.23 35.28
C MET A 1 19.41 -73.59 34.73
N ALA A 2 18.24 -74.25 34.75
CA ALA A 2 17.44 -74.60 35.94
C ALA A 2 16.92 -73.33 36.66
N SER A 3 15.62 -73.12 36.92
CA SER A 3 14.47 -74.06 36.84
C SER A 3 13.09 -73.36 36.82
N HIS A 4 12.08 -74.05 36.24
CA HIS A 4 10.61 -74.10 36.53
C HIS A 4 9.84 -72.89 37.12
N SER A 5 8.66 -72.42 36.65
CA SER A 5 7.40 -73.01 36.08
C SER A 5 6.24 -73.13 37.09
N LEU A 6 5.06 -72.59 36.75
CA LEU A 6 3.64 -72.81 37.20
C LEU A 6 2.81 -71.55 36.78
N THR A 7 1.54 -71.48 36.31
CA THR A 7 0.37 -72.39 36.14
C THR A 7 -0.42 -72.65 37.46
N LEU A 8 -1.77 -72.66 37.59
CA LEU A 8 -2.96 -73.01 36.74
C LEU A 8 -4.23 -72.11 37.06
N PRO A 9 -5.42 -72.32 36.44
CA PRO A 9 -6.58 -71.37 36.45
C PRO A 9 -7.90 -71.92 37.11
N SER A 10 -9.09 -71.54 36.54
CA SER A 10 -10.51 -71.83 36.89
C SER A 10 -11.25 -70.67 37.63
N SER A 11 -12.58 -70.54 37.62
CA SER A 11 -13.69 -71.42 37.19
C SER A 11 -14.85 -70.67 36.45
N SER A 12 -15.91 -71.37 36.02
CA SER A 12 -16.90 -70.88 35.03
C SER A 12 -18.35 -70.63 35.61
N PRO A 13 -19.50 -70.69 34.89
CA PRO A 13 -20.59 -69.67 35.00
C PRO A 13 -21.92 -70.22 35.57
N THR A 14 -23.07 -69.51 35.45
CA THR A 14 -24.45 -70.03 35.17
C THR A 14 -25.60 -68.98 35.25
N PHE A 15 -26.53 -69.00 34.27
CA PHE A 15 -28.00 -68.71 34.19
C PHE A 15 -28.81 -68.16 35.42
N ALA A 16 -29.97 -67.46 35.33
CA ALA A 16 -30.90 -66.97 34.25
C ALA A 16 -31.89 -65.88 34.82
N PRO A 17 -33.23 -65.85 34.57
CA PRO A 17 -34.00 -65.56 33.33
C PRO A 17 -34.97 -64.33 33.38
N PHE A 18 -35.63 -64.05 32.24
CA PHE A 18 -36.95 -63.39 31.99
C PHE A 18 -37.76 -62.82 33.20
N SER A 19 -38.20 -61.55 33.25
CA SER A 19 -39.04 -60.73 32.33
C SER A 19 -40.56 -60.73 32.68
N SER A 20 -41.16 -59.56 32.92
CA SER A 20 -42.61 -59.39 33.09
C SER A 20 -43.15 -57.96 32.86
N HIS A 21 -43.91 -57.79 31.77
CA HIS A 21 -45.02 -56.85 31.51
C HIS A 21 -44.91 -55.30 31.63
N GLN A 22 -45.72 -54.65 30.80
CA GLN A 22 -45.84 -53.20 30.59
C GLN A 22 -47.01 -52.61 31.39
N ILE A 23 -46.91 -51.35 31.82
CA ILE A 23 -48.02 -50.39 31.94
C ILE A 23 -47.55 -49.01 31.44
N LEU A 24 -48.45 -48.22 30.84
CA LEU A 24 -48.27 -46.88 30.25
C LEU A 24 -49.52 -46.02 30.54
N PRO A 25 -49.53 -44.69 30.32
CA PRO A 25 -48.54 -43.64 30.59
C PRO A 25 -49.05 -42.88 31.85
N PRO A 26 -49.32 -41.54 31.93
CA PRO A 26 -48.70 -40.30 31.41
C PRO A 26 -47.86 -39.60 32.54
N SER A 27 -47.54 -38.30 32.59
CA SER A 27 -47.75 -37.12 31.72
C SER A 27 -46.51 -36.19 31.73
N LEU A 28 -46.46 -35.20 30.83
CA LEU A 28 -45.30 -34.31 30.61
C LEU A 28 -45.13 -33.23 31.69
N SER A 29 -43.88 -33.04 32.17
CA SER A 29 -43.37 -31.70 32.50
C SER A 29 -41.85 -31.57 32.29
N THR A 30 -41.47 -30.41 31.77
CA THR A 30 -40.15 -29.94 31.29
C THR A 30 -38.90 -30.34 32.12
N VAL A 31 -37.86 -30.86 31.44
CA VAL A 31 -36.50 -31.03 32.00
C VAL A 31 -35.46 -30.34 31.10
N ARG A 32 -34.51 -29.60 31.71
CA ARG A 32 -33.34 -29.01 31.03
C ARG A 32 -32.25 -30.07 30.88
N PHE A 33 -31.63 -30.18 29.70
CA PHE A 33 -30.47 -31.06 29.49
C PHE A 33 -29.15 -30.28 29.50
N SER A 34 -28.32 -30.57 30.52
CA SER A 34 -26.91 -30.21 30.55
C SER A 34 -26.12 -31.11 29.59
N ARG A 35 -25.16 -30.55 28.83
CA ARG A 35 -24.29 -31.34 27.95
C ARG A 35 -23.23 -32.10 28.77
N PRO A 36 -22.90 -33.36 28.43
CA PRO A 36 -21.80 -34.09 29.04
C PRO A 36 -20.43 -33.58 28.56
N ILE A 37 -19.40 -33.81 29.39
CA ILE A 37 -18.00 -33.47 29.10
C ILE A 37 -17.46 -34.41 28.01
N ASN A 38 -16.69 -33.87 27.06
CA ASN A 38 -15.95 -34.65 26.06
C ASN A 38 -14.51 -34.14 25.97
N THR A 39 -13.54 -34.98 26.31
CA THR A 39 -12.12 -34.64 26.34
C THR A 39 -11.49 -34.73 24.95
N LYS A 40 -11.19 -33.58 24.34
CA LYS A 40 -10.40 -33.50 23.11
C LYS A 40 -8.89 -33.62 23.40
N PRO A 41 -8.10 -34.23 22.50
CA PRO A 41 -6.63 -34.21 22.60
C PRO A 41 -6.07 -32.81 22.27
N ASN A 42 -5.03 -32.39 22.98
CA ASN A 42 -4.35 -31.12 22.74
C ASN A 42 -3.46 -31.18 21.49
N HIS A 43 -4.03 -30.92 20.32
CA HIS A 43 -3.24 -30.38 19.21
C HIS A 43 -2.84 -28.94 19.53
N HIS A 44 -1.62 -28.76 20.06
CA HIS A 44 -0.99 -27.44 20.13
C HIS A 44 -0.65 -26.95 18.72
N SER A 45 -1.65 -26.36 18.06
CA SER A 45 -1.46 -25.51 16.89
C SER A 45 -0.60 -24.32 17.32
N LEU A 46 0.70 -24.39 17.07
CA LEU A 46 1.64 -23.26 17.18
C LEU A 46 1.30 -22.21 16.11
N ARG A 47 0.22 -21.45 16.35
CA ARG A 47 0.06 -20.13 15.75
C ARG A 47 1.17 -19.25 16.34
N CYS A 48 2.26 -19.10 15.59
CA CYS A 48 3.24 -18.06 15.82
C CYS A 48 2.62 -16.71 15.43
N SER A 49 1.66 -16.25 16.23
CA SER A 49 1.28 -14.83 16.23
C SER A 49 2.50 -14.06 16.71
N VAL A 50 3.11 -13.27 15.83
CA VAL A 50 4.14 -12.31 16.22
C VAL A 50 3.49 -11.36 17.22
N SER A 51 3.88 -11.48 18.49
CA SER A 51 3.47 -10.55 19.52
C SER A 51 4.01 -9.18 19.16
N ILE A 52 3.13 -8.24 18.86
CA ILE A 52 3.51 -6.85 18.60
C ILE A 52 3.93 -6.24 19.94
N GLU A 53 5.23 -6.23 20.20
CA GLU A 53 5.82 -5.63 21.40
C GLU A 53 5.67 -4.11 21.30
N LYS A 54 4.80 -3.56 22.15
CA LYS A 54 4.45 -2.15 22.15
C LYS A 54 5.66 -1.26 22.44
N GLU A 55 5.74 -0.14 21.74
CA GLU A 55 6.78 0.88 21.92
C GLU A 55 6.72 1.53 23.31
N VAL A 56 7.89 1.93 23.81
CA VAL A 56 8.05 2.70 25.04
C VAL A 56 8.22 4.18 24.66
N PRO A 57 7.38 5.10 25.17
CA PRO A 57 7.62 6.54 25.00
C PRO A 57 8.84 6.97 25.82
N GLU A 58 9.75 7.73 25.20
CA GLU A 58 10.92 8.30 25.87
C GLU A 58 10.67 9.76 26.24
N THR A 59 11.25 10.23 27.34
CA THR A 59 11.05 11.63 27.80
C THR A 59 11.95 12.64 27.10
N GLU A 60 13.09 12.20 26.55
CA GLU A 60 14.10 13.06 25.93
C GLU A 60 14.67 12.40 24.67
N ARG A 61 15.14 13.22 23.71
CA ARG A 61 15.76 12.75 22.45
C ARG A 61 17.17 12.20 22.75
N PRO A 62 17.44 10.89 22.61
CA PRO A 62 18.79 10.36 22.86
C PRO A 62 19.78 10.86 21.81
N PHE A 63 21.07 10.92 22.16
CA PHE A 63 22.14 11.40 21.26
C PHE A 63 22.19 10.60 19.95
N THR A 64 22.12 9.27 20.05
CA THR A 64 22.01 8.31 18.95
C THR A 64 20.98 7.23 19.34
N PHE A 65 20.39 6.55 18.37
CA PHE A 65 19.61 5.33 18.58
C PHE A 65 20.41 4.04 18.32
N LEU A 66 21.66 4.15 17.87
CA LEU A 66 22.56 3.01 17.61
C LEU A 66 22.80 2.16 18.86
N ARG A 67 23.36 0.96 18.66
CA ARG A 67 23.88 0.12 19.75
C ARG A 67 25.28 0.60 20.14
N ASP A 68 25.69 0.35 21.37
CA ASP A 68 27.06 0.56 21.85
C ASP A 68 28.13 -0.11 20.96
N SER A 69 27.78 -1.20 20.27
CA SER A 69 28.65 -1.91 19.33
C SER A 69 28.76 -1.28 17.93
N ASP A 70 27.89 -0.32 17.61
CA ASP A 70 27.92 0.46 16.36
C ASP A 70 28.57 1.85 16.56
N ASP A 71 28.80 2.26 17.82
CA ASP A 71 29.49 3.47 18.27
C ASP A 71 30.94 3.15 18.72
N ASP A 72 31.78 2.70 17.78
CA ASP A 72 33.18 2.38 18.05
C ASP A 72 34.02 3.64 18.31
N SER A 73 33.99 4.08 19.56
CA SER A 73 34.78 5.20 20.10
C SER A 73 36.29 4.94 20.19
N THR A 74 36.80 3.77 19.72
CA THR A 74 38.22 3.40 19.90
C THR A 74 39.11 3.57 18.67
N HIS A 75 38.57 3.89 17.49
CA HIS A 75 39.39 4.22 16.30
C HIS A 75 39.01 5.55 15.63
N SER A 76 39.95 6.51 15.71
CA SER A 76 39.76 7.91 15.32
C SER A 76 39.89 8.17 13.80
N SER A 77 39.06 7.52 12.98
CA SER A 77 38.90 7.91 11.56
C SER A 77 37.51 7.54 11.01
N SER A 78 36.66 8.56 10.86
CA SER A 78 35.28 8.51 10.32
C SER A 78 34.29 7.58 11.05
N THR A 79 33.16 8.13 11.47
CA THR A 79 32.02 7.37 12.01
C THR A 79 31.46 6.37 10.99
N SER A 80 30.81 5.30 11.46
CA SER A 80 30.24 4.26 10.59
C SER A 80 29.19 4.81 9.60
N VAL A 81 28.92 4.11 8.49
CA VAL A 81 27.83 4.49 7.56
C VAL A 81 26.49 4.53 8.28
N ARG A 82 26.24 3.60 9.22
CA ARG A 82 25.06 3.60 10.12
C ARG A 82 24.95 4.91 10.90
N ALA A 83 26.03 5.36 11.54
CA ALA A 83 26.08 6.60 12.31
C ALA A 83 25.95 7.87 11.46
N ARG A 84 26.64 7.93 10.31
CA ARG A 84 26.54 9.06 9.38
C ARG A 84 25.16 9.16 8.73
N PHE A 85 24.51 8.02 8.46
CA PHE A 85 23.13 8.01 7.98
C PHE A 85 22.13 8.44 9.06
N GLU A 86 22.27 8.01 10.32
CA GLU A 86 21.44 8.55 11.42
C GLU A 86 21.61 10.07 11.54
N ALA A 87 22.84 10.58 11.53
CA ALA A 87 23.12 12.01 11.61
C ALA A 87 22.47 12.79 10.44
N MET A 88 22.53 12.24 9.22
CA MET A 88 21.90 12.82 8.03
C MET A 88 20.37 12.87 8.17
N ILE A 89 19.71 11.76 8.49
CA ILE A 89 18.24 11.73 8.57
C ILE A 89 17.70 12.57 9.74
N ARG A 90 18.45 12.67 10.85
CA ARG A 90 18.15 13.62 11.95
C ARG A 90 18.26 15.06 11.47
N GLY A 91 19.37 15.43 10.83
CA GLY A 91 19.56 16.78 10.27
C GLY A 91 18.51 17.16 9.23
N ALA A 92 18.10 16.20 8.38
CA ALA A 92 17.01 16.40 7.44
C ALA A 92 15.65 16.60 8.14
N GLN A 93 15.35 15.85 9.20
CA GLN A 93 14.13 16.07 10.02
C GLN A 93 14.15 17.44 10.71
N ASP A 94 15.30 17.84 11.28
CA ASP A 94 15.45 19.14 11.94
C ASP A 94 15.27 20.30 10.94
N SER A 95 15.99 20.27 9.80
CA SER A 95 15.89 21.31 8.75
C SER A 95 14.52 21.37 8.07
N VAL A 96 13.87 20.23 7.80
CA VAL A 96 12.53 20.23 7.19
C VAL A 96 11.47 20.73 8.18
N CYS A 97 11.57 20.40 9.46
CA CYS A 97 10.65 20.95 10.47
C CYS A 97 10.82 22.46 10.62
N GLU A 98 12.05 22.97 10.76
CA GLU A 98 12.33 24.40 10.84
C GLU A 98 11.80 25.15 9.61
N ALA A 99 12.03 24.63 8.40
CA ALA A 99 11.56 25.24 7.16
C ALA A 99 10.04 25.20 6.98
N ILE A 100 9.32 24.26 7.63
CA ILE A 100 7.86 24.22 7.66
C ILE A 100 7.32 25.21 8.70
N GLU A 101 7.91 25.26 9.89
CA GLU A 101 7.51 26.16 10.98
C GLU A 101 7.77 27.64 10.63
N ALA A 102 8.77 27.94 9.80
CA ALA A 102 9.01 29.29 9.28
C ALA A 102 7.92 29.80 8.31
N VAL A 103 7.18 28.89 7.66
CA VAL A 103 6.08 29.21 6.73
C VAL A 103 4.72 29.18 7.44
N GLU A 104 4.60 28.36 8.48
CA GLU A 104 3.42 28.25 9.33
C GLU A 104 3.27 29.45 10.28
N SER A 105 2.04 29.75 10.70
CA SER A 105 1.71 30.91 11.55
C SER A 105 0.88 30.52 12.78
N GLY A 106 1.03 29.27 13.23
CA GLY A 106 0.19 28.65 14.27
C GLY A 106 0.94 27.57 15.07
N PRO A 107 0.44 26.33 15.12
CA PRO A 107 1.03 25.28 15.94
C PRO A 107 2.39 24.81 15.39
N MET A 108 3.34 24.61 16.30
CA MET A 108 4.61 23.94 16.04
C MET A 108 4.46 22.41 16.01
N PHE A 109 5.49 21.70 15.54
CA PHE A 109 5.53 20.24 15.60
C PHE A 109 5.54 19.73 17.05
N LYS A 110 4.63 18.80 17.36
CA LYS A 110 4.74 17.95 18.55
C LYS A 110 5.73 16.82 18.28
N GLU A 111 6.78 16.73 19.08
CA GLU A 111 7.73 15.61 19.06
C GLU A 111 7.28 14.47 19.99
N ASP A 112 7.20 13.26 19.44
CA ASP A 112 7.06 11.99 20.16
C ASP A 112 8.34 11.15 19.95
N VAL A 113 9.19 11.09 20.98
CA VAL A 113 10.35 10.17 21.02
C VAL A 113 9.90 8.81 21.54
N TRP A 114 10.39 7.72 20.95
CA TRP A 114 10.03 6.35 21.34
C TRP A 114 11.16 5.36 21.10
N SER A 115 11.19 4.29 21.90
CA SER A 115 12.04 3.12 21.72
C SER A 115 11.20 1.85 21.52
N ARG A 116 11.82 0.77 21.02
CA ARG A 116 11.19 -0.55 20.86
C ARG A 116 11.98 -1.63 21.63
N PRO A 117 11.32 -2.55 22.37
CA PRO A 117 12.02 -3.61 23.12
C PRO A 117 12.94 -4.48 22.24
N GLY A 118 12.53 -4.75 21.00
CA GLY A 118 13.35 -5.42 20.00
C GLY A 118 14.55 -4.64 19.45
N GLY A 119 14.86 -3.44 19.98
CA GLY A 119 16.08 -2.67 19.69
C GLY A 119 15.91 -1.49 18.74
N GLY A 120 16.39 -0.31 19.15
CA GLY A 120 16.28 0.96 18.41
C GLY A 120 15.01 1.75 18.77
N GLY A 121 14.66 2.72 17.93
CA GLY A 121 13.56 3.64 18.20
C GLY A 121 13.30 4.64 17.07
N GLY A 122 12.75 5.79 17.42
CA GLY A 122 12.49 6.88 16.49
C GLY A 122 12.00 8.18 17.14
N ILE A 123 11.85 9.18 16.29
CA ILE A 123 11.35 10.52 16.62
C ILE A 123 10.23 10.82 15.64
N SER A 124 8.99 10.90 16.11
CA SER A 124 7.85 11.27 15.26
C SER A 124 7.51 12.73 15.51
N ARG A 125 7.65 13.61 14.51
CA ARG A 125 7.19 14.99 14.61
C ARG A 125 5.89 15.16 13.85
N VAL A 126 4.84 15.60 14.53
CA VAL A 126 3.51 15.80 13.96
C VAL A 126 2.99 17.20 14.25
N LEU A 127 2.62 17.91 13.19
CA LEU A 127 1.92 19.19 13.20
C LEU A 127 0.52 18.92 12.63
N GLN A 128 -0.53 19.41 13.28
CA GLN A 128 -1.92 19.23 12.86
C GLN A 128 -2.71 20.52 13.11
N ASP A 129 -3.76 20.74 12.32
CA ASP A 129 -4.70 21.85 12.47
C ASP A 129 -4.07 23.25 12.32
N GLY A 130 -2.94 23.35 11.60
CA GLY A 130 -2.24 24.60 11.30
C GLY A 130 -2.98 25.52 10.32
N ASN A 131 -2.43 26.70 10.07
CA ASN A 131 -2.99 27.67 9.11
C ASN A 131 -2.58 27.33 7.68
N VAL A 132 -1.33 26.92 7.48
CA VAL A 132 -0.79 26.49 6.17
C VAL A 132 -0.89 24.98 6.01
N PHE A 133 -0.52 24.21 7.03
CA PHE A 133 -0.52 22.75 7.01
C PHE A 133 -1.68 22.18 7.84
N GLU A 134 -2.59 21.46 7.17
CA GLU A 134 -3.72 20.82 7.85
C GLU A 134 -3.26 19.59 8.64
N LYS A 135 -2.26 18.87 8.11
CA LYS A 135 -1.48 17.85 8.79
C LYS A 135 -0.11 17.72 8.13
N ALA A 136 0.95 17.62 8.92
CA ALA A 136 2.31 17.37 8.48
C ALA A 136 3.00 16.39 9.43
N GLY A 137 3.62 15.35 8.88
CA GLY A 137 4.42 14.39 9.63
C GLY A 137 5.84 14.34 9.11
N VAL A 138 6.83 14.37 9.99
CA VAL A 138 8.26 14.18 9.67
C VAL A 138 8.84 13.21 10.69
N ASN A 139 8.99 11.94 10.30
CA ASN A 139 9.35 10.85 11.19
C ASN A 139 10.75 10.32 10.88
N VAL A 140 11.61 10.23 11.90
CA VAL A 140 12.87 9.49 11.87
C VAL A 140 12.69 8.17 12.58
N SER A 141 13.26 7.11 12.03
CA SER A 141 13.35 5.79 12.66
C SER A 141 14.75 5.20 12.47
N VAL A 142 15.25 4.54 13.50
CA VAL A 142 16.54 3.84 13.53
C VAL A 142 16.30 2.55 14.30
N VAL A 143 16.17 1.44 13.58
CA VAL A 143 15.72 0.16 14.12
C VAL A 143 16.66 -0.96 13.73
N TYR A 144 16.86 -1.91 14.63
CA TYR A 144 17.72 -3.06 14.40
C TYR A 144 17.18 -4.28 15.12
N GLY A 145 17.49 -5.48 14.64
CA GLY A 145 16.98 -6.71 15.23
C GLY A 145 17.51 -7.93 14.53
N VAL A 146 16.70 -8.99 14.51
CA VAL A 146 16.90 -10.21 13.72
C VAL A 146 15.78 -10.27 12.69
N MET A 147 16.10 -10.59 11.43
CA MET A 147 15.08 -10.71 10.39
C MET A 147 14.15 -11.90 10.66
N PRO A 148 12.82 -11.72 10.59
CA PRO A 148 11.89 -12.83 10.51
C PRO A 148 12.25 -13.77 9.33
N PRO A 149 12.12 -15.11 9.47
CA PRO A 149 12.42 -16.05 8.38
C PRO A 149 11.59 -15.88 7.10
N GLU A 150 10.54 -15.06 7.12
CA GLU A 150 9.78 -14.63 5.94
C GLU A 150 10.40 -13.40 5.27
N ALA A 151 10.83 -12.40 6.05
CA ALA A 151 11.51 -11.21 5.52
C ALA A 151 12.84 -11.58 4.84
N TYR A 152 13.61 -12.51 5.43
CA TYR A 152 14.85 -13.02 4.82
C TYR A 152 14.59 -13.69 3.46
N ARG A 153 13.51 -14.49 3.35
CA ARG A 153 13.13 -15.14 2.08
C ARG A 153 12.65 -14.17 1.02
N ALA A 154 12.04 -13.04 1.42
CA ALA A 154 11.68 -11.96 0.50
C ALA A 154 12.91 -11.17 0.02
N ALA A 155 13.86 -10.87 0.91
CA ALA A 155 15.07 -10.13 0.57
C ALA A 155 16.06 -10.91 -0.31
N LYS A 156 16.13 -12.23 -0.16
CA LYS A 156 17.16 -13.07 -0.83
C LYS A 156 16.72 -13.65 -2.18
N GLY A 157 16.06 -12.83 -3.01
CA GLY A 157 15.47 -13.13 -4.32
C GLY A 157 15.88 -14.45 -4.99
N SER A 158 14.96 -15.43 -5.00
CA SER A 158 15.08 -16.73 -5.69
C SER A 158 16.38 -17.50 -5.43
N ALA A 159 16.55 -18.05 -4.23
CA ALA A 159 17.57 -19.05 -3.92
C ALA A 159 16.94 -20.35 -3.38
N SER A 160 17.17 -21.47 -4.06
CA SER A 160 16.72 -22.81 -3.66
C SER A 160 17.68 -23.49 -2.67
N SER A 161 17.18 -23.97 -1.53
CA SER A 161 17.75 -25.09 -0.74
C SER A 161 16.98 -25.33 0.57
N ASP A 162 17.03 -26.56 1.10
CA ASP A 162 16.42 -26.96 2.38
C ASP A 162 17.08 -26.39 3.65
N GLN A 163 18.00 -25.44 3.52
CA GLN A 163 18.66 -24.82 4.66
C GLN A 163 17.76 -23.76 5.29
N LYS A 164 17.26 -24.04 6.50
CA LYS A 164 16.64 -23.02 7.36
C LYS A 164 17.68 -21.94 7.69
N PRO A 165 17.51 -20.69 7.25
CA PRO A 165 18.50 -19.64 7.51
C PRO A 165 18.64 -19.38 9.00
N GLY A 166 19.87 -19.11 9.45
CA GLY A 166 20.12 -18.64 10.80
C GLY A 166 19.47 -17.27 11.08
N PRO A 167 19.41 -16.85 12.35
CA PRO A 167 18.95 -15.52 12.72
C PRO A 167 19.93 -14.45 12.20
N VAL A 168 19.65 -13.89 11.01
CA VAL A 168 20.46 -12.82 10.42
C VAL A 168 20.09 -11.47 11.04
N PRO A 169 21.03 -10.76 11.68
CA PRO A 169 20.79 -9.42 12.18
C PRO A 169 20.60 -8.41 11.05
N PHE A 170 19.76 -7.40 11.28
CA PHE A 170 19.59 -6.27 10.38
C PHE A 170 19.65 -4.93 11.11
N PHE A 171 19.99 -3.91 10.34
CA PHE A 171 19.88 -2.49 10.65
C PHE A 171 19.02 -1.83 9.56
N ALA A 172 18.11 -0.96 9.95
CA ALA A 172 17.34 -0.13 9.04
C ALA A 172 17.14 1.26 9.66
N ALA A 173 17.49 2.30 8.93
CA ALA A 173 17.28 3.69 9.36
C ALA A 173 16.64 4.49 8.23
N GLY A 174 15.85 5.50 8.56
CA GLY A 174 15.30 6.41 7.56
C GLY A 174 14.47 7.56 8.11
N VAL A 175 14.42 8.65 7.35
CA VAL A 175 13.41 9.72 7.47
C VAL A 175 12.29 9.44 6.49
N SER A 176 11.05 9.67 6.92
CA SER A 176 9.85 9.61 6.07
C SER A 176 8.90 10.73 6.44
N SER A 177 8.32 11.39 5.44
CA SER A 177 7.44 12.54 5.64
C SER A 177 6.28 12.55 4.66
N VAL A 178 5.14 13.04 5.14
CA VAL A 178 3.99 13.44 4.30
C VAL A 178 3.46 14.78 4.81
N LEU A 179 3.29 15.73 3.89
CA LEU A 179 2.87 17.09 4.18
C LEU A 179 1.58 17.39 3.41
N HIS A 180 0.50 17.73 4.12
CA HIS A 180 -0.81 18.06 3.54
C HIS A 180 -1.20 19.51 3.81
N PRO A 181 -0.96 20.43 2.86
CA PRO A 181 -1.43 21.80 2.97
C PRO A 181 -2.95 21.93 3.09
N LYS A 182 -3.37 22.96 3.80
CA LYS A 182 -4.77 23.36 4.02
C LYS A 182 -5.38 23.98 2.76
N ASN A 183 -4.58 24.77 2.02
CA ASN A 183 -4.98 25.40 0.77
C ASN A 183 -4.99 24.37 -0.40
N PRO A 184 -6.08 24.27 -1.19
CA PRO A 184 -6.15 23.40 -2.38
C PRO A 184 -5.07 23.63 -3.44
N PHE A 185 -4.49 24.83 -3.52
CA PHE A 185 -3.48 25.19 -4.51
C PHE A 185 -2.05 24.84 -4.11
N ALA A 186 -1.80 24.52 -2.83
CA ALA A 186 -0.51 24.04 -2.36
C ALA A 186 -0.49 22.49 -2.44
N PRO A 187 0.51 21.88 -3.11
CA PRO A 187 0.54 20.43 -3.32
C PRO A 187 0.85 19.66 -2.03
N THR A 188 0.31 18.45 -1.91
CA THR A 188 0.80 17.48 -0.92
C THR A 188 2.21 17.03 -1.31
N LEU A 189 3.13 16.90 -0.34
CA LEU A 189 4.46 16.33 -0.55
C LEU A 189 4.57 14.97 0.15
N HIS A 190 5.35 14.07 -0.43
CA HIS A 190 5.95 12.94 0.28
C HIS A 190 7.45 12.89 0.00
N PHE A 191 8.24 12.51 1.01
CA PHE A 191 9.60 12.05 0.80
C PHE A 191 9.97 10.93 1.77
N ASN A 192 10.90 10.09 1.35
CA ASN A 192 11.50 9.04 2.16
C ASN A 192 12.98 8.92 1.78
N TYR A 193 13.85 8.77 2.78
CA TYR A 193 15.25 8.38 2.55
C TYR A 193 15.64 7.36 3.61
N ARG A 194 16.02 6.16 3.17
CA ARG A 194 16.30 4.99 4.00
C ARG A 194 17.59 4.28 3.58
N TYR A 195 18.23 3.66 4.56
CA TYR A 195 19.38 2.78 4.39
C TYR A 195 19.09 1.47 5.15
N PHE A 196 19.33 0.34 4.50
CA PHE A 196 19.18 -0.99 5.06
C PHE A 196 20.51 -1.74 4.99
N GLU A 197 20.79 -2.56 6.00
CA GLU A 197 22.01 -3.36 6.09
C GLU A 197 21.78 -4.67 6.85
N THR A 198 22.40 -5.76 6.42
CA THR A 198 22.54 -6.99 7.20
C THR A 198 23.95 -7.12 7.76
N ASP A 199 24.07 -7.72 8.94
CA ASP A 199 25.37 -8.25 9.35
C ASP A 199 25.77 -9.43 8.43
N ALA A 200 27.06 -9.76 8.38
CA ALA A 200 27.55 -10.90 7.59
C ALA A 200 27.07 -12.25 8.19
N PRO A 201 26.61 -13.21 7.38
CA PRO A 201 26.22 -14.54 7.84
C PRO A 201 27.37 -15.26 8.58
N LYS A 202 27.18 -15.54 9.89
CA LYS A 202 28.20 -16.17 10.75
C LYS A 202 28.47 -17.64 10.41
N ASP A 203 27.54 -18.24 9.67
CA ASP A 203 27.51 -19.60 9.15
C ASP A 203 28.21 -19.76 7.80
N VAL A 204 28.52 -18.66 7.09
CA VAL A 204 29.21 -18.68 5.79
C VAL A 204 30.43 -17.74 5.82
N PRO A 205 31.63 -18.25 6.20
CA PRO A 205 32.85 -17.47 6.20
C PRO A 205 33.13 -16.84 4.82
N GLY A 206 33.18 -15.51 4.76
CA GLY A 206 33.38 -14.75 3.53
C GLY A 206 32.11 -14.29 2.81
N ALA A 207 30.90 -14.61 3.31
CA ALA A 207 29.68 -14.03 2.76
C ALA A 207 29.60 -12.50 3.02
N PRO A 208 29.30 -11.68 2.00
CA PRO A 208 29.25 -10.23 2.16
C PRO A 208 28.06 -9.76 2.99
N ARG A 209 28.21 -8.58 3.63
CA ARG A 209 27.09 -7.80 4.19
C ARG A 209 26.19 -7.36 3.03
N GLN A 210 24.89 -7.64 3.09
CA GLN A 210 23.94 -7.06 2.13
C GLN A 210 23.54 -5.68 2.61
N TRP A 211 23.49 -4.70 1.71
CA TRP A 211 23.08 -3.33 2.02
C TRP A 211 22.48 -2.67 0.80
N TRP A 212 21.65 -1.66 1.01
CA TRP A 212 21.13 -0.79 -0.05
C TRP A 212 20.59 0.52 0.51
N PHE A 213 20.52 1.52 -0.37
CA PHE A 213 19.76 2.74 -0.16
C PHE A 213 18.40 2.65 -0.87
N GLY A 214 17.44 3.39 -0.37
CA GLY A 214 16.15 3.60 -1.01
C GLY A 214 15.60 4.97 -0.65
N GLY A 215 14.73 5.52 -1.48
CA GLY A 215 14.17 6.82 -1.20
C GLY A 215 13.47 7.47 -2.38
N GLY A 216 13.27 8.78 -2.24
CA GLY A 216 12.62 9.61 -3.24
C GLY A 216 11.87 10.78 -2.61
N THR A 217 11.51 11.74 -3.46
CA THR A 217 10.64 12.87 -3.15
C THR A 217 9.63 12.96 -4.29
N ASP A 218 8.33 12.99 -3.97
CA ASP A 218 7.24 13.14 -4.94
C ASP A 218 6.20 14.16 -4.46
N PHE A 219 5.49 14.78 -5.40
CA PHE A 219 4.48 15.79 -5.10
C PHE A 219 3.13 15.51 -5.79
N THR A 220 2.07 15.78 -5.04
CA THR A 220 0.67 15.49 -5.38
C THR A 220 -0.14 16.79 -5.33
N PRO A 221 -0.16 17.58 -6.42
CA PRO A 221 -1.05 18.73 -6.55
C PRO A 221 -2.52 18.29 -6.70
N ALA A 222 -3.43 19.09 -6.14
CA ALA A 222 -4.85 19.00 -6.52
C ALA A 222 -5.18 19.88 -7.73
N TYR A 223 -4.43 20.96 -7.92
CA TYR A 223 -4.47 21.87 -9.07
C TYR A 223 -3.06 22.03 -9.60
N ILE A 224 -2.86 21.86 -10.92
CA ILE A 224 -1.55 21.99 -11.55
C ILE A 224 -1.23 23.47 -11.83
N PHE A 225 0.04 23.82 -11.63
CA PHE A 225 0.64 25.05 -12.13
C PHE A 225 1.98 24.69 -12.77
N GLU A 226 2.15 24.95 -14.06
CA GLU A 226 3.34 24.53 -14.84
C GLU A 226 4.67 24.93 -14.18
N ASP A 227 4.80 26.17 -13.71
CA ASP A 227 6.00 26.69 -13.04
C ASP A 227 6.44 25.80 -11.87
N ASP A 228 5.47 25.28 -11.12
CA ASP A 228 5.71 24.56 -9.87
C ASP A 228 6.15 23.13 -10.17
N VAL A 229 5.61 22.54 -11.24
CA VAL A 229 6.09 21.27 -11.82
C VAL A 229 7.53 21.42 -12.31
N LYS A 230 7.81 22.49 -13.07
CA LYS A 230 9.13 22.79 -13.62
C LYS A 230 10.15 23.04 -12.51
N HIS A 231 9.79 23.83 -11.50
CA HIS A 231 10.62 24.11 -10.32
C HIS A 231 10.97 22.81 -9.57
N PHE A 232 9.95 22.06 -9.16
CA PHE A 232 10.13 20.82 -8.39
C PHE A 232 11.03 19.82 -9.11
N HIS A 233 10.71 19.49 -10.37
CA HIS A 233 11.49 18.54 -11.17
C HIS A 233 12.88 19.05 -11.54
N THR A 234 13.08 20.37 -11.71
CA THR A 234 14.41 20.95 -11.93
C THR A 234 15.31 20.76 -10.70
N ILE A 235 14.80 21.00 -9.49
CA ILE A 235 15.58 20.80 -8.25
C ILE A 235 15.91 19.30 -8.06
N GLN A 236 14.94 18.40 -8.28
CA GLN A 236 15.20 16.96 -8.21
C GLN A 236 16.21 16.48 -9.27
N LYS A 237 16.17 17.04 -10.50
CA LYS A 237 17.17 16.75 -11.53
C LYS A 237 18.56 17.27 -11.14
N GLN A 238 18.67 18.49 -10.64
CA GLN A 238 19.94 19.09 -10.19
C GLN A 238 20.59 18.30 -9.04
N ALA A 239 19.79 17.68 -8.16
CA ALA A 239 20.30 16.77 -7.13
C ALA A 239 20.91 15.48 -7.74
N CYS A 240 20.26 14.91 -8.77
CA CYS A 240 20.72 13.70 -9.45
C CYS A 240 21.93 13.93 -10.36
N ASP A 241 21.92 15.01 -11.16
CA ASP A 241 22.95 15.35 -12.15
C ASP A 241 24.35 15.53 -11.53
N LYS A 242 24.43 15.78 -10.21
CA LYS A 242 25.68 15.85 -9.43
C LYS A 242 26.41 14.50 -9.30
N PHE A 243 25.73 13.38 -9.55
CA PHE A 243 26.24 12.03 -9.34
C PHE A 243 26.29 11.23 -10.65
N ASP A 244 25.16 11.16 -11.35
CA ASP A 244 25.04 10.44 -12.62
C ASP A 244 23.86 11.04 -13.44
N PRO A 245 24.08 11.56 -14.66
CA PRO A 245 23.00 12.12 -15.48
C PRO A 245 21.87 11.15 -15.84
N SER A 246 22.07 9.83 -15.69
CA SER A 246 21.02 8.81 -15.89
C SER A 246 20.09 8.65 -14.69
N PHE A 247 20.49 9.11 -13.49
CA PHE A 247 19.70 8.95 -12.27
C PHE A 247 18.34 9.62 -12.36
N TYR A 248 18.26 10.88 -12.81
CA TYR A 248 16.96 11.55 -12.89
C TYR A 248 16.00 10.86 -13.89
N PRO A 249 16.38 10.55 -15.14
CA PRO A 249 15.53 9.75 -16.04
C PRO A 249 15.09 8.39 -15.45
N ARG A 250 16.02 7.63 -14.86
CA ARG A 250 15.75 6.32 -14.23
C ARG A 250 14.75 6.44 -13.08
N PHE A 251 15.03 7.32 -12.13
CA PHE A 251 14.25 7.47 -10.89
C PHE A 251 12.96 8.25 -11.09
N LYS A 252 12.86 9.15 -12.09
CA LYS A 252 11.58 9.78 -12.47
C LYS A 252 10.64 8.75 -13.08
N LYS A 253 11.10 7.93 -14.03
CA LYS A 253 10.25 6.86 -14.59
C LYS A 253 9.79 5.89 -13.49
N TRP A 254 10.69 5.48 -12.59
CA TRP A 254 10.34 4.60 -11.48
C TRP A 254 9.34 5.25 -10.50
N CYS A 255 9.38 6.58 -10.33
CA CYS A 255 8.40 7.33 -9.55
C CYS A 255 7.01 7.28 -10.21
N ASP A 256 6.93 7.54 -11.51
CA ASP A 256 5.68 7.47 -12.29
C ASP A 256 5.08 6.05 -12.29
N ASP A 257 5.93 5.02 -12.38
CA ASP A 257 5.54 3.60 -12.35
C ASP A 257 5.08 3.14 -10.95
N TYR A 258 5.77 3.58 -9.88
CA TYR A 258 5.49 3.15 -8.50
C TYR A 258 4.20 3.77 -7.95
N PHE A 259 3.97 5.07 -8.19
CA PHE A 259 2.82 5.79 -7.65
C PHE A 259 1.54 5.68 -8.50
N TYR A 260 1.38 4.59 -9.26
CA TYR A 260 0.24 4.33 -10.15
C TYR A 260 -0.89 3.53 -9.46
N ILE A 261 -2.09 4.10 -9.46
CA ILE A 261 -3.30 3.57 -8.82
C ILE A 261 -4.05 2.68 -9.83
N LYS A 262 -3.63 1.42 -9.93
CA LYS A 262 -4.08 0.45 -10.97
C LYS A 262 -5.60 0.30 -11.12
N HIS A 263 -6.40 0.55 -10.08
CA HIS A 263 -7.86 0.43 -10.10
C HIS A 263 -8.57 1.74 -10.51
N ARG A 264 -7.80 2.78 -10.86
CA ARG A 264 -8.25 4.10 -11.33
C ARG A 264 -7.61 4.53 -12.66
N ASP A 265 -6.60 3.78 -13.14
CA ASP A 265 -5.73 4.12 -14.28
C ASP A 265 -5.00 5.49 -14.17
N GLU A 266 -4.86 6.02 -12.96
CA GLU A 266 -4.22 7.32 -12.71
C GLU A 266 -3.01 7.21 -11.77
N ARG A 267 -2.11 8.20 -11.81
CA ARG A 267 -1.03 8.33 -10.81
C ARG A 267 -1.52 9.11 -9.60
N ARG A 268 -0.90 8.90 -8.44
CA ARG A 268 -1.20 9.60 -7.19
C ARG A 268 -1.04 11.11 -7.35
N GLY A 269 0.09 11.50 -7.95
CA GLY A 269 0.53 12.87 -8.21
C GLY A 269 1.42 12.93 -9.47
N LEU A 270 2.24 13.99 -9.60
CA LEU A 270 3.08 14.24 -10.79
C LEU A 270 4.52 13.71 -10.65
N GLY A 271 4.66 12.58 -9.94
CA GLY A 271 5.94 11.92 -9.71
C GLY A 271 6.97 12.81 -9.00
N GLY A 272 8.23 12.62 -9.37
CA GLY A 272 9.40 13.20 -8.74
C GLY A 272 10.60 12.32 -9.00
N ILE A 273 11.25 11.81 -7.96
CA ILE A 273 12.20 10.69 -8.05
C ILE A 273 11.81 9.57 -7.08
N PHE A 274 12.05 8.32 -7.45
CA PHE A 274 11.93 7.14 -6.61
C PHE A 274 13.04 6.13 -6.91
N PHE A 275 13.62 5.56 -5.86
CA PHE A 275 14.58 4.46 -5.94
C PHE A 275 14.42 3.49 -4.77
N ASP A 276 14.79 2.24 -5.02
CA ASP A 276 14.83 1.16 -4.05
C ASP A 276 15.98 0.22 -4.39
N ASP A 277 16.39 -0.63 -3.44
CA ASP A 277 17.40 -1.66 -3.64
C ASP A 277 18.72 -1.15 -4.28
N LEU A 278 19.05 0.13 -4.07
CA LEU A 278 20.14 0.85 -4.72
C LEU A 278 21.49 0.54 -4.05
N ASN A 279 22.29 -0.31 -4.70
CA ASN A 279 23.62 -0.74 -4.28
C ASN A 279 24.58 -1.04 -5.46
N ASP A 280 24.24 -0.54 -6.65
CA ASP A 280 24.97 -0.68 -7.91
C ASP A 280 26.17 0.28 -8.06
N TYR A 281 26.47 1.07 -7.02
CA TYR A 281 27.59 2.01 -6.93
C TYR A 281 28.27 1.92 -5.55
N ASP A 282 29.40 2.62 -5.38
CA ASP A 282 30.09 2.75 -4.09
C ASP A 282 29.18 3.29 -2.95
N GLN A 283 29.38 2.76 -1.75
CA GLN A 283 28.54 3.07 -0.58
C GLN A 283 28.69 4.52 -0.11
N GLU A 284 29.89 5.10 -0.22
CA GLU A 284 30.13 6.50 0.12
C GLU A 284 29.54 7.46 -0.91
N MET A 285 29.51 7.07 -2.19
CA MET A 285 28.81 7.78 -3.26
C MET A 285 27.29 7.78 -3.00
N LEU A 286 26.69 6.61 -2.72
CA LEU A 286 25.25 6.50 -2.49
C LEU A 286 24.75 7.14 -1.18
N LEU A 287 25.60 7.19 -0.13
CA LEU A 287 25.37 7.98 1.07
C LEU A 287 25.31 9.49 0.74
N LYS A 288 26.23 9.99 -0.08
CA LYS A 288 26.26 11.41 -0.53
C LYS A 288 25.07 11.72 -1.43
N PHE A 289 24.70 10.83 -2.35
CA PHE A 289 23.51 10.97 -3.20
C PHE A 289 22.23 11.06 -2.36
N SER A 290 22.05 10.15 -1.40
CA SER A 290 20.92 10.18 -0.46
C SER A 290 20.88 11.48 0.37
N THR A 291 22.05 12.01 0.73
CA THR A 291 22.19 13.28 1.47
C THR A 291 21.80 14.49 0.61
N GLU A 292 22.25 14.54 -0.65
CA GLU A 292 21.88 15.59 -1.60
C GLU A 292 20.36 15.57 -1.91
N CYS A 293 19.79 14.38 -2.15
CA CYS A 293 18.36 14.24 -2.37
C CYS A 293 17.53 14.64 -1.14
N ALA A 294 17.97 14.33 0.08
CA ALA A 294 17.34 14.84 1.31
C ALA A 294 17.44 16.37 1.41
N ASN A 295 18.61 16.96 1.14
CA ASN A 295 18.81 18.41 1.14
C ASN A 295 17.98 19.13 0.05
N SER A 296 17.63 18.44 -1.05
CA SER A 296 16.82 18.99 -2.14
C SER A 296 15.35 19.24 -1.76
N VAL A 297 14.84 18.61 -0.69
CA VAL A 297 13.43 18.64 -0.29
C VAL A 297 12.94 20.08 -0.02
N VAL A 298 13.65 20.81 0.84
CA VAL A 298 13.29 22.18 1.23
C VAL A 298 13.25 23.14 0.03
N PRO A 299 14.32 23.28 -0.80
CA PRO A 299 14.29 24.16 -1.96
C PRO A 299 13.32 23.70 -3.05
N ALA A 300 13.02 22.39 -3.18
CA ALA A 300 12.04 21.91 -4.14
C ALA A 300 10.59 22.26 -3.74
N TYR A 301 10.28 22.34 -2.44
CA TYR A 301 8.90 22.45 -1.95
C TYR A 301 8.51 23.81 -1.35
N ILE A 302 9.33 24.39 -0.47
CA ILE A 302 8.96 25.60 0.27
C ILE A 302 8.63 26.81 -0.65
N PRO A 303 9.38 27.08 -1.74
CA PRO A 303 9.01 28.14 -2.70
C PRO A 303 7.65 27.93 -3.36
N ILE A 304 7.18 26.68 -3.50
CA ILE A 304 5.84 26.37 -4.00
C ILE A 304 4.80 26.64 -2.92
N VAL A 305 5.04 26.23 -1.66
CA VAL A 305 4.09 26.49 -0.56
C VAL A 305 3.90 27.99 -0.37
N GLU A 306 4.98 28.78 -0.31
CA GLU A 306 4.92 30.25 -0.21
C GLU A 306 4.08 30.88 -1.33
N LYS A 307 4.28 30.46 -2.58
CA LYS A 307 3.55 30.95 -3.76
C LYS A 307 2.06 30.59 -3.76
N ARG A 308 1.61 29.64 -2.93
CA ARG A 308 0.27 29.04 -3.00
C ARG A 308 -0.56 29.09 -1.72
N LYS A 309 0.06 29.20 -0.54
CA LYS A 309 -0.63 29.10 0.76
C LYS A 309 -1.73 30.14 0.97
N ASP A 310 -1.53 31.37 0.49
CA ASP A 310 -2.44 32.50 0.68
C ASP A 310 -3.43 32.71 -0.49
N MET A 311 -3.45 31.82 -1.49
CA MET A 311 -4.35 31.96 -2.65
C MET A 311 -5.81 31.74 -2.26
N GLU A 312 -6.70 32.70 -2.55
CA GLU A 312 -8.14 32.57 -2.32
C GLU A 312 -8.73 31.33 -3.02
N PHE A 313 -9.49 30.52 -2.29
CA PHE A 313 -10.11 29.31 -2.81
C PHE A 313 -11.59 29.20 -2.43
N THR A 314 -12.34 28.41 -3.21
CA THR A 314 -13.78 28.16 -3.00
C THR A 314 -14.01 26.79 -2.39
N GLU A 315 -15.21 26.55 -1.86
CA GLU A 315 -15.64 25.22 -1.41
C GLU A 315 -15.56 24.15 -2.51
N GLN A 316 -15.69 24.53 -3.79
CA GLN A 316 -15.47 23.62 -4.92
C GLN A 316 -13.99 23.21 -5.03
N HIS A 317 -13.06 24.17 -4.87
CA HIS A 317 -11.62 23.86 -4.84
C HIS A 317 -11.27 22.95 -3.64
N LYS A 318 -11.86 23.20 -2.47
CA LYS A 318 -11.64 22.38 -1.28
C LYS A 318 -12.25 20.98 -1.46
N ALA A 319 -13.46 20.85 -1.98
CA ALA A 319 -14.07 19.55 -2.31
C ALA A 319 -13.23 18.75 -3.30
N TRP A 320 -12.64 19.38 -4.31
CA TRP A 320 -11.72 18.70 -5.23
C TRP A 320 -10.43 18.24 -4.53
N GLN A 321 -9.84 19.06 -3.65
CA GLN A 321 -8.70 18.64 -2.83
C GLN A 321 -9.04 17.39 -1.99
N GLN A 322 -10.25 17.32 -1.44
CA GLN A 322 -10.71 16.17 -0.65
C GLN A 322 -10.84 14.88 -1.49
N LEU A 323 -11.31 14.98 -2.74
CA LEU A 323 -11.36 13.86 -3.68
C LEU A 323 -9.96 13.38 -4.10
N ARG A 324 -9.02 14.30 -4.36
CA ARG A 324 -7.61 13.96 -4.61
C ARG A 324 -6.93 13.32 -3.41
N ARG A 325 -7.23 13.77 -2.20
CA ARG A 325 -6.79 13.12 -0.96
C ARG A 325 -7.41 11.73 -0.77
N GLY A 326 -8.63 11.50 -1.27
CA GLY A 326 -9.20 10.16 -1.39
C GLY A 326 -8.30 9.21 -2.20
N ARG A 327 -7.76 9.67 -3.33
CA ARG A 327 -6.75 8.91 -4.12
C ARG A 327 -5.43 8.68 -3.39
N TYR A 328 -4.99 9.65 -2.59
CA TYR A 328 -3.80 9.50 -1.76
C TYR A 328 -3.96 8.37 -0.72
N VAL A 329 -5.14 8.30 -0.08
CA VAL A 329 -5.51 7.22 0.85
C VAL A 329 -5.68 5.88 0.12
N GLU A 330 -6.33 5.86 -1.05
CA GLU A 330 -6.45 4.67 -1.90
C GLU A 330 -5.08 4.07 -2.26
N PHE A 331 -4.07 4.90 -2.57
CA PHE A 331 -2.71 4.42 -2.82
C PHE A 331 -2.05 3.86 -1.55
N ASN A 332 -2.02 4.65 -0.47
CA ASN A 332 -1.27 4.28 0.73
C ASN A 332 -1.82 3.01 1.41
N LEU A 333 -3.12 2.74 1.33
CA LEU A 333 -3.75 1.57 1.97
C LEU A 333 -3.82 0.31 1.07
N VAL A 334 -3.65 0.44 -0.25
CA VAL A 334 -3.79 -0.69 -1.20
C VAL A 334 -2.47 -1.07 -1.87
N TYR A 335 -1.60 -0.11 -2.17
CA TYR A 335 -0.42 -0.33 -3.02
C TYR A 335 0.91 0.00 -2.35
N ASP A 336 0.96 0.92 -1.38
CA ASP A 336 2.24 1.29 -0.77
C ASP A 336 2.87 0.13 0.02
N ARG A 337 4.09 -0.25 -0.39
CA ARG A 337 4.88 -1.30 0.25
C ARG A 337 5.29 -0.92 1.67
N GLY A 338 5.62 0.35 1.93
CA GLY A 338 6.08 0.80 3.25
C GLY A 338 4.98 0.68 4.31
N THR A 339 3.82 1.26 4.02
CA THR A 339 2.60 1.18 4.85
C THR A 339 2.16 -0.27 5.04
N THR A 340 2.09 -1.05 3.95
CA THR A 340 1.70 -2.47 4.00
C THR A 340 2.67 -3.31 4.85
N PHE A 341 3.97 -3.05 4.77
CA PHE A 341 4.99 -3.73 5.57
C PHE A 341 4.87 -3.37 7.05
N GLY A 342 4.88 -2.07 7.39
CA GLY A 342 4.84 -1.60 8.77
C GLY A 342 3.61 -2.08 9.54
N LEU A 343 2.44 -2.09 8.90
CA LEU A 343 1.20 -2.61 9.49
C LEU A 343 1.23 -4.14 9.71
N LYS A 344 1.96 -4.89 8.88
CA LYS A 344 2.09 -6.36 9.01
C LYS A 344 3.19 -6.78 10.00
N THR A 345 4.26 -6.01 10.13
CA THR A 345 5.39 -6.32 11.03
C THR A 345 5.26 -5.72 12.42
N GLY A 346 4.16 -5.01 12.71
CA GLY A 346 3.92 -4.42 14.04
C GLY A 346 4.80 -3.22 14.35
N GLY A 347 5.02 -2.31 13.39
CA GLY A 347 5.60 -1.00 13.67
C GLY A 347 4.58 0.00 14.25
N ARG A 348 5.07 1.12 14.80
CA ARG A 348 4.25 2.16 15.46
C ARG A 348 3.15 2.69 14.54
N ILE A 349 1.93 2.20 14.74
CA ILE A 349 0.77 2.43 13.87
C ILE A 349 0.53 3.93 13.63
N GLU A 350 0.60 4.75 14.69
CA GLU A 350 0.43 6.21 14.58
C GLU A 350 1.53 6.89 13.74
N SER A 351 2.76 6.37 13.75
CA SER A 351 3.85 6.87 12.90
C SER A 351 3.72 6.43 11.45
N ILE A 352 3.05 5.31 11.18
CA ILE A 352 2.76 4.82 9.82
C ILE A 352 1.58 5.60 9.23
N LEU A 353 0.49 5.74 10.00
CA LEU A 353 -0.75 6.40 9.59
C LEU A 353 -0.71 7.94 9.72
N VAL A 354 0.43 8.52 10.12
CA VAL A 354 0.68 9.96 9.94
C VAL A 354 0.52 10.39 8.47
N SER A 355 0.82 9.46 7.55
CA SER A 355 0.72 9.60 6.10
C SER A 355 -0.71 9.75 5.55
N LEU A 356 -1.74 9.53 6.37
CA LEU A 356 -3.12 9.77 5.98
C LEU A 356 -3.50 11.24 6.30
N PRO A 357 -4.16 11.97 5.37
CA PRO A 357 -4.61 13.33 5.63
C PRO A 357 -5.68 13.39 6.73
N LEU A 358 -5.81 14.54 7.39
CA LEU A 358 -6.85 14.80 8.39
C LEU A 358 -8.27 14.64 7.82
N SER A 359 -8.43 14.97 6.53
CA SER A 359 -9.70 14.86 5.81
C SER A 359 -9.50 14.39 4.37
N ALA A 360 -10.38 13.49 3.92
CA ALA A 360 -10.50 13.00 2.55
C ALA A 360 -11.99 12.71 2.22
N ARG A 361 -12.34 12.63 0.93
CA ARG A 361 -13.72 12.42 0.45
C ARG A 361 -13.76 11.41 -0.69
N TRP A 362 -14.84 10.64 -0.73
CA TRP A 362 -15.20 9.76 -1.83
C TRP A 362 -16.62 10.09 -2.28
N GLU A 363 -16.82 10.10 -3.60
CA GLU A 363 -18.12 10.25 -4.24
C GLU A 363 -18.32 9.08 -5.21
N TYR A 364 -19.56 8.62 -5.31
CA TYR A 364 -19.94 7.62 -6.30
C TYR A 364 -20.03 8.29 -7.67
N ASP A 365 -19.34 7.72 -8.67
CA ASP A 365 -19.38 8.12 -10.07
C ASP A 365 -19.14 9.62 -10.35
N HIS A 366 -18.19 10.23 -9.62
CA HIS A 366 -17.81 11.63 -9.80
C HIS A 366 -17.06 11.85 -11.13
N VAL A 367 -17.82 12.20 -12.18
CA VAL A 367 -17.28 12.70 -13.46
C VAL A 367 -17.17 14.22 -13.41
N LYS A 368 -16.00 14.78 -13.78
CA LYS A 368 -15.82 16.23 -13.84
C LYS A 368 -16.49 16.84 -15.09
N THR A 369 -17.64 17.47 -14.89
CA THR A 369 -18.37 18.20 -15.93
C THR A 369 -17.85 19.65 -16.07
N GLY A 370 -16.82 19.87 -16.88
CA GLY A 370 -16.40 21.24 -17.24
C GLY A 370 -15.12 21.36 -18.07
N ARG A 371 -15.23 21.76 -19.35
CA ARG A 371 -14.08 22.27 -20.11
C ARG A 371 -13.67 23.63 -19.51
N GLY A 372 -12.44 23.75 -19.02
CA GLY A 372 -11.87 25.01 -18.52
C GLY A 372 -11.62 25.11 -17.00
N ASP A 373 -11.95 24.08 -16.20
CA ASP A 373 -11.43 23.97 -14.84
C ASP A 373 -9.97 23.47 -14.87
N ARG A 374 -9.03 24.19 -14.23
CA ARG A 374 -7.63 23.73 -14.03
C ARG A 374 -7.55 22.40 -13.28
N GLY A 375 -8.58 22.06 -12.51
CA GLY A 375 -8.74 20.77 -11.87
C GLY A 375 -9.19 19.64 -12.82
N VAL A 376 -9.41 19.90 -14.12
CA VAL A 376 -9.61 18.90 -15.18
C VAL A 376 -8.32 18.72 -15.99
N GLU A 377 -7.60 19.80 -16.26
CA GLU A 377 -6.22 19.74 -16.77
C GLU A 377 -5.34 18.89 -15.83
N ALA A 378 -5.55 19.06 -14.51
CA ALA A 378 -4.95 18.22 -13.47
C ALA A 378 -5.22 16.71 -13.61
N ILE A 379 -6.31 16.30 -14.26
CA ILE A 379 -6.64 14.89 -14.46
C ILE A 379 -5.92 14.33 -15.69
N GLY A 380 -5.82 15.10 -16.78
CA GLY A 380 -5.14 14.68 -18.01
C GLY A 380 -3.67 14.28 -17.78
N CYS A 381 -2.92 15.12 -17.06
CA CYS A 381 -1.51 14.84 -16.71
C CYS A 381 -1.32 13.66 -15.74
N LEU A 382 -2.38 13.12 -15.14
CA LEU A 382 -2.32 11.91 -14.29
C LEU A 382 -2.63 10.63 -15.09
N TYR A 383 -3.22 10.73 -16.28
CA TYR A 383 -3.44 9.61 -17.20
C TYR A 383 -2.26 9.35 -18.14
N GLN A 384 -1.39 10.35 -18.41
CA GLN A 384 -0.24 10.19 -19.30
C GLN A 384 1.07 10.69 -18.67
N PRO A 385 2.16 9.89 -18.66
CA PRO A 385 3.45 10.29 -18.10
C PRO A 385 4.18 11.26 -19.05
N GLN A 386 3.84 12.55 -18.95
CA GLN A 386 4.52 13.58 -19.74
C GLN A 386 6.01 13.67 -19.36
N GLY A 387 6.85 13.82 -20.39
CA GLY A 387 8.23 14.33 -20.21
C GLY A 387 8.18 15.78 -19.76
N VAL A 388 9.18 16.22 -18.97
CA VAL A 388 9.21 17.57 -18.37
C VAL A 388 9.10 18.66 -19.44
N ASP A 389 9.70 18.43 -20.60
CA ASP A 389 9.68 19.35 -21.76
C ASP A 389 8.35 19.31 -22.54
N ILE A 390 7.63 18.18 -22.52
CA ILE A 390 6.41 17.96 -23.34
C ILE A 390 5.20 18.72 -22.78
N ALA A 391 5.11 18.85 -21.46
CA ALA A 391 4.07 19.61 -20.78
C ALA A 391 3.99 21.09 -21.26
N CYS A 392 5.10 21.65 -21.75
CA CYS A 392 5.15 23.02 -22.28
C CYS A 392 4.42 23.23 -23.62
N ASP A 393 4.19 22.19 -24.42
CA ASP A 393 3.75 22.33 -25.82
C ASP A 393 2.39 21.70 -26.12
N GLU A 394 1.97 20.66 -25.40
CA GLU A 394 0.63 20.09 -25.58
C GLU A 394 -0.48 21.01 -25.03
N ALA A 395 -0.21 21.75 -23.96
CA ALA A 395 -1.09 22.80 -23.47
C ALA A 395 -1.32 23.91 -24.52
N LYS A 396 -0.28 24.26 -25.31
CA LYS A 396 -0.42 25.20 -26.44
C LYS A 396 -1.30 24.62 -27.54
N LYS A 397 -1.07 23.36 -27.95
CA LYS A 397 -1.90 22.67 -28.96
C LYS A 397 -3.37 22.62 -28.56
N HIS A 398 -3.69 22.36 -27.30
CA HIS A 398 -5.09 22.41 -26.82
C HIS A 398 -5.68 23.82 -26.85
N ARG A 399 -4.90 24.84 -26.49
CA ARG A 399 -5.31 26.25 -26.55
C ARG A 399 -5.54 26.74 -27.98
N GLU A 400 -4.74 26.27 -28.95
CA GLU A 400 -4.86 26.63 -30.37
C GLU A 400 -5.99 25.87 -31.08
N LYS A 401 -6.13 24.55 -30.85
CA LYS A 401 -7.25 23.76 -31.41
C LYS A 401 -8.63 24.20 -30.93
N SER A 402 -8.73 24.86 -29.78
CA SER A 402 -10.00 25.41 -29.27
C SER A 402 -10.57 26.59 -30.10
N SER A 403 -9.90 26.99 -31.19
CA SER A 403 -10.32 28.11 -32.05
C SER A 403 -11.16 27.71 -33.27
N THR A 404 -11.18 26.43 -33.68
CA THR A 404 -11.68 26.03 -35.00
C THR A 404 -12.27 24.60 -35.04
N CYS A 405 -13.44 24.39 -34.42
CA CYS A 405 -14.42 23.37 -34.84
C CYS A 405 -15.75 23.48 -34.07
N ASP A 406 -16.75 24.12 -34.67
CA ASP A 406 -18.16 23.80 -34.41
C ASP A 406 -18.57 22.69 -35.39
N ASP A 407 -18.97 21.51 -34.88
CA ASP A 407 -20.00 20.64 -35.50
C ASP A 407 -20.24 19.39 -34.63
N GLU A 408 -21.50 19.14 -34.25
CA GLU A 408 -21.92 17.91 -33.56
C GLU A 408 -22.46 16.87 -34.58
N SER A 409 -21.58 16.05 -35.18
CA SER A 409 -21.98 14.74 -35.74
C SER A 409 -20.81 13.90 -36.30
N SER A 410 -20.19 13.05 -35.46
CA SER A 410 -19.53 11.78 -35.87
C SER A 410 -18.82 11.10 -34.67
N TRP A 411 -19.57 10.40 -33.82
CA TRP A 411 -19.01 9.58 -32.73
C TRP A 411 -19.79 8.26 -32.54
N PHE A 412 -20.02 7.52 -33.62
CA PHE A 412 -20.71 6.22 -33.55
C PHE A 412 -20.40 5.27 -34.73
N GLU A 413 -19.12 4.95 -34.99
CA GLU A 413 -18.69 3.74 -35.74
C GLU A 413 -17.14 3.59 -35.71
N ALA A 414 -16.60 2.82 -34.76
CA ALA A 414 -15.18 2.38 -34.73
C ALA A 414 -14.88 1.35 -33.61
N CYS A 415 -15.76 0.35 -33.37
CA CYS A 415 -15.57 -0.64 -32.31
C CYS A 415 -15.91 -2.08 -32.77
N GLU A 416 -15.23 -2.57 -33.81
CA GLU A 416 -15.16 -4.01 -34.12
C GLU A 416 -13.93 -4.29 -35.01
N THR A 417 -13.47 -5.55 -35.05
CA THR A 417 -12.31 -6.07 -35.81
C THR A 417 -10.91 -5.48 -35.48
N HIS A 418 -10.14 -6.19 -34.64
CA HIS A 418 -8.82 -6.75 -35.00
C HIS A 418 -8.23 -7.57 -33.83
N GLU A 419 -8.69 -8.81 -33.68
CA GLU A 419 -7.94 -9.87 -32.99
C GLU A 419 -7.23 -10.73 -34.04
N GLU A 420 -6.02 -10.36 -34.44
CA GLU A 420 -5.06 -11.27 -35.09
C GLU A 420 -3.66 -10.65 -35.06
N TYR A 421 -2.81 -11.14 -34.16
CA TYR A 421 -1.36 -10.94 -34.24
C TYR A 421 -0.76 -12.19 -34.88
N ALA A 422 -0.49 -12.12 -36.19
CA ALA A 422 0.22 -13.17 -36.89
C ALA A 422 1.70 -13.20 -36.43
N GLU A 423 2.18 -14.36 -36.02
CA GLU A 423 3.62 -14.59 -35.85
C GLU A 423 4.29 -14.57 -37.22
N SER A 424 5.20 -13.62 -37.45
CA SER A 424 6.01 -13.58 -38.66
C SER A 424 7.30 -14.38 -38.43
N GLU A 425 7.36 -15.58 -39.00
CA GLU A 425 8.63 -16.30 -39.18
C GLU A 425 9.58 -15.42 -40.00
N VAL A 426 10.85 -15.39 -39.61
CA VAL A 426 11.91 -14.65 -40.33
C VAL A 426 12.77 -15.69 -41.05
N ASP A 427 12.64 -15.75 -42.38
CA ASP A 427 13.42 -16.66 -43.23
C ASP A 427 14.93 -16.40 -43.11
N ASP A 428 15.69 -17.44 -42.81
CA ASP A 428 17.14 -17.40 -42.59
C ASP A 428 17.91 -17.69 -43.90
N GLU A 429 17.92 -16.71 -44.82
CA GLU A 429 18.81 -16.71 -45.99
C GLU A 429 19.83 -15.56 -45.94
N SER A 430 21.03 -15.84 -45.45
CA SER A 430 22.22 -15.06 -45.83
C SER A 430 23.45 -15.97 -46.03
N SER A 431 24.22 -15.68 -47.07
CA SER A 431 25.29 -16.56 -47.58
C SER A 431 26.49 -16.67 -46.63
N PRO A 432 27.17 -17.83 -46.54
CA PRO A 432 28.34 -18.01 -45.68
C PRO A 432 29.49 -17.09 -46.09
N VAL A 433 29.92 -16.21 -45.19
CA VAL A 433 31.13 -15.39 -45.34
C VAL A 433 32.29 -16.10 -44.63
N ASP A 434 33.31 -16.48 -45.40
CA ASP A 434 34.51 -17.15 -44.89
C ASP A 434 35.37 -16.19 -44.07
N TYR A 435 35.43 -16.43 -42.76
CA TYR A 435 36.37 -15.80 -41.83
C TYR A 435 37.16 -16.90 -41.13
N GLY A 436 38.48 -16.73 -41.09
CA GLY A 436 39.43 -17.76 -40.66
C GLY A 436 39.36 -18.16 -39.17
N GLU A 437 40.24 -19.08 -38.80
CA GLU A 437 40.24 -19.83 -37.52
C GLU A 437 39.89 -18.97 -36.29
N PRO A 438 38.92 -19.39 -35.45
CA PRO A 438 38.45 -18.60 -34.33
C PRO A 438 39.50 -18.51 -33.21
N ASP A 439 39.65 -17.33 -32.62
CA ASP A 439 40.25 -17.22 -31.28
C ASP A 439 39.23 -17.60 -30.18
N GLY A 440 39.74 -18.01 -29.03
CA GLY A 440 38.92 -18.52 -27.92
C GLY A 440 37.97 -17.50 -27.26
N SER A 441 38.00 -16.22 -27.66
CA SER A 441 37.02 -15.23 -27.22
C SER A 441 35.66 -15.45 -27.89
N PHE A 442 35.65 -15.84 -29.18
CA PHE A 442 34.41 -16.01 -29.95
C PHE A 442 33.58 -17.21 -29.47
N GLU A 443 34.23 -18.23 -28.93
CA GLU A 443 33.58 -19.43 -28.40
C GLU A 443 32.89 -19.14 -27.05
N MET A 444 33.53 -18.40 -26.14
CA MET A 444 32.87 -17.89 -24.92
C MET A 444 31.66 -17.01 -25.22
N VAL A 445 31.72 -16.16 -26.26
CA VAL A 445 30.59 -15.31 -26.65
C VAL A 445 29.41 -16.14 -27.17
N LYS A 446 29.67 -17.28 -27.85
CA LYS A 446 28.60 -18.24 -28.21
C LYS A 446 27.99 -18.91 -26.98
N GLU A 447 28.81 -19.43 -26.06
CA GLU A 447 28.34 -20.04 -24.82
C GLU A 447 27.48 -19.06 -23.99
N GLU A 448 27.87 -17.78 -23.92
CA GLU A 448 27.11 -16.75 -23.22
C GLU A 448 25.77 -16.43 -23.91
N ILE A 449 25.74 -16.40 -25.25
CA ILE A 449 24.50 -16.22 -26.02
C ILE A 449 23.55 -17.41 -25.83
N GLU A 450 24.06 -18.64 -25.75
CA GLU A 450 23.22 -19.81 -25.44
C GLU A 450 22.72 -19.80 -23.98
N ARG A 451 23.57 -19.41 -23.01
CA ARG A 451 23.17 -19.21 -21.60
C ARG A 451 22.00 -18.22 -21.51
N LEU A 452 22.17 -17.04 -22.11
CA LEU A 452 21.16 -15.97 -22.09
C LEU A 452 19.87 -16.37 -22.83
N ARG A 453 19.93 -17.22 -23.87
CA ARG A 453 18.74 -17.75 -24.54
C ARG A 453 17.94 -18.69 -23.62
N GLU A 454 18.60 -19.61 -22.93
CA GLU A 454 17.93 -20.55 -22.03
C GLU A 454 17.40 -19.83 -20.76
N GLU A 455 18.11 -18.82 -20.24
CA GLU A 455 17.60 -17.96 -19.17
C GLU A 455 16.34 -17.18 -19.60
N ASN A 456 16.35 -16.53 -20.77
CA ASN A 456 15.18 -15.81 -21.29
C ASN A 456 13.97 -16.74 -21.51
N LYS A 457 14.20 -17.98 -21.93
CA LYS A 457 13.18 -19.02 -22.06
C LYS A 457 12.56 -19.40 -20.71
N VAL A 458 13.38 -19.61 -19.67
CA VAL A 458 12.89 -19.83 -18.29
C VAL A 458 12.08 -18.63 -17.78
N TYR A 459 12.55 -17.40 -18.03
CA TYR A 459 11.78 -16.19 -17.70
C TYR A 459 10.44 -16.12 -18.44
N SER A 460 10.39 -16.50 -19.72
CA SER A 460 9.16 -16.56 -20.51
C SER A 460 8.16 -17.57 -19.94
N GLU A 461 8.63 -18.77 -19.58
CA GLU A 461 7.79 -19.80 -18.93
C GLU A 461 7.26 -19.32 -17.57
N MET A 462 8.08 -18.67 -16.74
CA MET A 462 7.65 -18.08 -15.45
C MET A 462 6.64 -16.93 -15.62
N VAL A 463 6.73 -16.13 -16.69
CA VAL A 463 5.72 -15.11 -17.00
C VAL A 463 4.41 -15.78 -17.41
N ARG A 464 4.47 -16.80 -18.26
CA ARG A 464 3.29 -17.55 -18.74
C ARG A 464 2.57 -18.28 -17.61
N GLU A 465 3.30 -18.86 -16.66
CA GLU A 465 2.73 -19.48 -15.45
C GLU A 465 1.98 -18.44 -14.60
N ARG A 466 2.60 -17.29 -14.32
CA ARG A 466 1.96 -16.18 -13.59
C ARG A 466 0.73 -15.60 -14.28
N ASP A 467 0.66 -15.66 -15.61
CA ASP A 467 -0.52 -15.21 -16.36
C ASP A 467 -1.66 -16.25 -16.32
N GLU A 468 -1.36 -17.55 -16.23
CA GLU A 468 -2.37 -18.58 -15.98
C GLU A 468 -2.90 -18.50 -14.54
N ASP A 469 -2.04 -18.24 -13.54
CA ASP A 469 -2.45 -17.94 -12.16
C ASP A 469 -3.40 -16.73 -12.08
N LYS A 470 -3.09 -15.64 -12.81
CA LYS A 470 -3.99 -14.46 -12.90
C LYS A 470 -5.32 -14.83 -13.54
N ARG A 471 -5.32 -15.62 -14.63
CA ARG A 471 -6.55 -16.09 -15.30
C ARG A 471 -7.41 -16.92 -14.35
N GLU A 472 -6.82 -17.84 -13.59
CA GLU A 472 -7.56 -18.63 -12.61
C GLU A 472 -8.09 -17.77 -11.46
N ALA A 473 -7.30 -16.84 -10.93
CA ALA A 473 -7.76 -15.89 -9.92
C ALA A 473 -8.97 -15.05 -10.42
N ILE A 474 -8.97 -14.66 -11.70
CA ILE A 474 -10.11 -13.99 -12.34
C ILE A 474 -11.33 -14.93 -12.41
N ARG A 475 -11.17 -16.19 -12.86
CA ARG A 475 -12.27 -17.19 -12.88
C ARG A 475 -12.90 -17.38 -11.50
N GLN A 476 -12.08 -17.51 -10.45
CA GLN A 476 -12.53 -17.65 -9.07
C GLN A 476 -13.26 -16.39 -8.56
N MET A 477 -12.78 -15.19 -8.92
CA MET A 477 -13.49 -13.93 -8.60
C MET A 477 -14.83 -13.82 -9.32
N SER A 478 -14.91 -14.18 -10.62
CA SER A 478 -16.17 -14.21 -11.36
C SER A 478 -17.20 -15.15 -10.72
N LEU A 479 -16.78 -16.37 -10.35
CA LEU A 479 -17.65 -17.34 -9.66
C LEU A 479 -18.16 -16.79 -8.32
N ALA A 480 -17.29 -16.17 -7.51
CA ALA A 480 -17.69 -15.55 -6.25
C ALA A 480 -18.65 -14.36 -6.45
N ILE A 481 -18.45 -13.56 -7.50
CA ILE A 481 -19.34 -12.46 -7.87
C ILE A 481 -20.73 -12.99 -8.26
N ASP A 482 -20.82 -14.11 -9.00
CA ASP A 482 -22.10 -14.67 -9.43
C ASP A 482 -22.87 -15.33 -8.27
N ILE A 483 -22.17 -16.01 -7.34
CA ILE A 483 -22.77 -16.47 -6.08
C ILE A 483 -23.33 -15.28 -5.29
N LEU A 484 -22.57 -14.18 -5.16
CA LEU A 484 -23.03 -12.97 -4.48
C LEU A 484 -24.21 -12.27 -5.19
N LYS A 485 -24.32 -12.36 -6.53
CA LYS A 485 -25.52 -11.91 -7.26
C LYS A 485 -26.72 -12.78 -6.94
N GLU A 486 -26.55 -14.10 -6.89
CA GLU A 486 -27.62 -15.04 -6.58
C GLU A 486 -28.14 -14.85 -5.15
N GLU A 487 -27.26 -14.80 -4.14
CA GLU A 487 -27.62 -14.48 -2.75
C GLU A 487 -28.30 -13.11 -2.62
N ASN A 488 -27.85 -12.07 -3.35
CA ASN A 488 -28.54 -10.79 -3.39
C ASN A 488 -29.93 -10.87 -4.03
N SER A 489 -30.13 -11.77 -5.01
CA SER A 489 -31.46 -12.02 -5.60
C SER A 489 -32.39 -12.74 -4.62
N GLU A 490 -31.86 -13.71 -3.84
CA GLU A 490 -32.54 -14.42 -2.77
C GLU A 490 -32.98 -13.43 -1.67
N LEU A 491 -32.05 -12.59 -1.20
CA LEU A 491 -32.31 -11.55 -0.20
C LEU A 491 -33.37 -10.55 -0.68
N LYS A 492 -33.32 -10.10 -1.94
CA LYS A 492 -34.36 -9.24 -2.53
C LYS A 492 -35.74 -9.93 -2.59
N ARG A 493 -35.80 -11.22 -2.96
CA ARG A 493 -37.02 -12.03 -2.91
C ARG A 493 -37.58 -12.15 -1.48
N CYS A 494 -36.72 -12.47 -0.52
CA CYS A 494 -37.06 -12.55 0.91
C CYS A 494 -37.58 -11.21 1.46
N VAL A 495 -36.88 -10.10 1.24
CA VAL A 495 -37.30 -8.75 1.67
C VAL A 495 -38.66 -8.38 1.04
N SER A 496 -38.84 -8.62 -0.26
CA SER A 496 -40.12 -8.38 -0.94
C SER A 496 -41.29 -9.17 -0.31
N SER A 497 -41.05 -10.44 0.05
CA SER A 497 -42.05 -11.26 0.74
C SER A 497 -42.40 -10.72 2.13
N VAL A 498 -41.41 -10.26 2.91
CA VAL A 498 -41.62 -9.69 4.26
C VAL A 498 -42.33 -8.34 4.19
N VAL A 499 -42.00 -7.48 3.22
CA VAL A 499 -42.70 -6.23 2.96
C VAL A 499 -44.16 -6.49 2.57
N SER A 500 -44.41 -7.47 1.71
CA SER A 500 -45.76 -7.89 1.30
C SER A 500 -46.59 -8.42 2.48
N GLN A 501 -46.01 -9.31 3.31
CA GLN A 501 -46.66 -9.79 4.53
C GLN A 501 -46.96 -8.68 5.54
N ARG A 502 -46.06 -7.69 5.69
CA ARG A 502 -46.29 -6.51 6.52
C ARG A 502 -47.43 -5.64 5.98
N LYS A 503 -47.51 -5.45 4.65
CA LYS A 503 -48.58 -4.66 4.01
C LYS A 503 -49.96 -5.32 4.19
N VAL A 504 -50.07 -6.63 3.96
CA VAL A 504 -51.30 -7.41 4.21
C VAL A 504 -51.72 -7.37 5.69
N LYS A 505 -50.75 -7.43 6.63
CA LYS A 505 -51.05 -7.22 8.06
C LYS A 505 -51.55 -5.81 8.37
N LEU A 506 -51.05 -4.78 7.69
CA LEU A 506 -51.48 -3.40 7.87
C LEU A 506 -52.90 -3.19 7.34
N GLU A 507 -53.20 -3.67 6.13
CA GLU A 507 -54.53 -3.60 5.51
C GLU A 507 -55.56 -4.40 6.34
N GLY A 508 -55.20 -5.59 6.82
CA GLY A 508 -56.03 -6.39 7.73
C GLY A 508 -56.22 -5.79 9.14
N PHE A 509 -55.32 -4.90 9.58
CA PHE A 509 -55.45 -4.13 10.82
C PHE A 509 -56.40 -2.94 10.63
N TRP A 510 -56.21 -2.15 9.57
CA TRP A 510 -57.09 -1.04 9.21
C TRP A 510 -58.53 -1.49 8.91
N GLY A 511 -58.71 -2.62 8.21
CA GLY A 511 -60.04 -3.18 7.95
C GLY A 511 -60.84 -3.52 9.22
N ARG A 512 -60.16 -3.95 10.30
CA ARG A 512 -60.80 -4.18 11.61
C ARG A 512 -61.09 -2.89 12.38
N LEU A 513 -60.30 -1.84 12.15
CA LEU A 513 -60.48 -0.52 12.78
C LEU A 513 -61.67 0.24 12.18
N VAL A 514 -61.83 0.20 10.85
CA VAL A 514 -62.94 0.86 10.14
C VAL A 514 -64.26 0.10 10.31
N GLY A 515 -64.23 -1.23 10.38
CA GLY A 515 -65.43 -2.08 10.51
C GLY A 515 -66.27 -1.86 11.79
N ASN A 516 -65.72 -1.21 12.81
CA ASN A 516 -66.43 -0.94 14.08
C ASN A 516 -67.10 0.44 14.17
N TRP A 517 -67.07 1.27 13.11
CA TRP A 517 -67.68 2.60 13.10
C TRP A 517 -68.90 2.69 12.15
N ILE A 518 -69.90 1.85 12.40
CA ILE A 518 -71.25 2.00 11.81
C ILE A 518 -72.19 2.50 12.92
N LEU A 519 -72.45 3.81 12.93
CA LEU A 519 -73.47 4.41 13.81
C LEU A 519 -74.88 4.22 13.23
N PRO A 520 -75.93 4.13 14.07
CA PRO A 520 -77.30 3.91 13.60
C PRO A 520 -77.88 5.14 12.87
N LYS A 521 -78.80 4.90 11.94
CA LYS A 521 -79.71 5.93 11.45
C LYS A 521 -80.82 6.17 12.49
N THR A 522 -81.15 7.43 12.72
CA THR A 522 -82.42 7.87 13.33
C THR A 522 -82.95 9.09 12.57
N ASP A 523 -84.26 9.29 12.60
CA ASP A 523 -84.99 10.06 11.59
C ASP A 523 -85.05 11.59 11.79
N SER A 524 -85.57 12.25 10.75
CA SER A 524 -85.76 13.69 10.61
C SER A 524 -86.92 14.27 11.45
N THR A 525 -86.75 15.50 11.95
CA THR A 525 -87.83 16.52 11.96
C THR A 525 -87.29 17.96 11.97
N SER A 526 -87.60 18.72 10.92
CA SER A 526 -88.00 20.15 10.84
C SER A 526 -87.69 21.19 11.93
N ARG A 527 -87.58 22.47 11.47
CA ARG A 527 -87.71 23.77 12.21
C ARG A 527 -86.48 24.29 12.97
N GLU A 528 -86.30 25.60 13.19
CA GLU A 528 -86.61 26.86 12.45
C GLU A 528 -86.00 28.01 13.26
N SER A 529 -85.20 28.92 12.65
CA SER A 529 -84.66 30.17 13.25
C SER A 529 -83.77 30.03 14.52
N SER A 530 -82.83 30.93 14.85
CA SER A 530 -82.40 32.21 14.25
C SER A 530 -80.88 32.29 14.17
#